data_AF-A0AB39T050-F1
#
_entry.id   AF-A0AB39T050-F1
#
_cell.length_a   1.000
_cell.length_b   1.000
_cell.length_c   1.000
_cell.angle_alpha   90.00
_cell.angle_beta   90.00
_cell.angle_gamma   90.00
#
_symmetry.space_group_name_H-M   'P 1'
#
loop_
_entity.id
_entity.type
_entity.pdbx_description
1 polymer ?
#
loop_
_entity_poly.entity_id
_entity_poly.type
_entity_poly.pdbx_seq_one_letter_code
_entity_poly.pdbx_strand_id
1 'polypeptide(L)'
;MNEPRFDLPPEAPPELVAEWNELAARVCHELVQAGLPARRADLGDAPWGRPGADVHVDRLLDGGVYVNWRTGEELRTVALELFEQGIDYEDPPPVVRHHRDVHQFMQDALLGILASAGFQVEVPDPHAHGSAVHVRGLRT
;
A
#
# COMPACT_ATOMS: atom_id res chain seq x y z
N MET A 1 -23.41 -27.24 17.43
CA MET A 1 -22.28 -26.69 16.66
C MET A 1 -22.18 -25.23 17.04
N ASN A 2 -21.10 -24.81 17.71
CA ASN A 2 -20.85 -23.39 17.96
C ASN A 2 -20.38 -22.80 16.63
N GLU A 3 -21.09 -21.80 16.12
CA GLU A 3 -20.59 -20.99 15.02
C GLU A 3 -19.27 -20.34 15.47
N PRO A 4 -18.20 -20.40 14.65
CA PRO A 4 -16.99 -19.66 14.96
C PRO A 4 -17.35 -18.18 14.97
N ARG A 5 -17.37 -17.59 16.16
CA ARG A 5 -17.50 -16.16 16.37
C ARG A 5 -16.18 -15.54 15.93
N PHE A 6 -16.11 -15.11 14.68
CA PHE A 6 -15.05 -14.23 14.21
C PHE A 6 -15.31 -12.86 14.84
N ASP A 7 -14.79 -12.64 16.05
CA ASP A 7 -14.71 -11.29 16.58
C ASP A 7 -13.79 -10.50 15.65
N LEU A 8 -14.33 -9.41 15.07
CA LEU A 8 -13.53 -8.50 14.25
C LEU A 8 -12.41 -7.93 15.12
N PRO A 9 -11.20 -7.74 14.58
CA PRO A 9 -10.13 -7.11 15.31
C PRO A 9 -10.59 -5.75 15.83
N PRO A 10 -10.20 -5.36 17.06
CA PRO A 10 -10.62 -4.08 17.63
C PRO A 10 -10.15 -2.92 16.76
N GLU A 11 -10.96 -1.87 16.66
CA GLU A 11 -10.55 -0.62 16.03
C GLU A 11 -9.60 0.18 16.94
N ALA A 12 -8.72 0.95 16.30
CA ALA A 12 -7.86 1.90 16.97
C ALA A 12 -8.66 3.06 17.59
N PRO A 13 -8.22 3.62 18.72
CA PRO A 13 -8.84 4.80 19.31
C PRO A 13 -8.89 5.99 18.32
N PRO A 14 -9.93 6.85 18.36
CA PRO A 14 -10.08 7.96 17.43
C PRO A 14 -8.89 8.92 17.39
N GLU A 15 -8.24 9.15 18.53
CA GLU A 15 -7.03 9.97 18.64
C GLU A 15 -5.86 9.39 17.84
N LEU A 16 -5.66 8.07 17.92
CA LEU A 16 -4.61 7.37 17.17
C LEU A 16 -4.90 7.39 15.67
N VAL A 17 -6.17 7.20 15.28
CA VAL A 17 -6.60 7.32 13.89
C VAL A 17 -6.39 8.75 13.37
N ALA A 18 -6.60 9.78 14.20
CA ALA A 18 -6.32 11.17 13.81
C ALA A 18 -4.83 11.40 13.56
N GLU A 19 -3.95 10.88 14.43
CA GLU A 19 -2.49 10.93 14.24
C GLU A 19 -2.06 10.21 12.94
N TRP A 20 -2.63 9.04 12.64
CA TRP A 20 -2.37 8.34 11.38
C TRP A 20 -2.87 9.11 10.16
N ASN A 21 -4.00 9.82 10.26
CA ASN A 21 -4.47 10.66 9.17
C ASN A 21 -3.53 11.83 8.87
N GLU A 22 -2.98 12.46 9.91
CA GLU A 22 -1.97 13.51 9.76
C GLU A 22 -0.67 12.95 9.15
N LEU A 23 -0.23 11.78 9.62
CA LEU A 23 0.93 11.08 9.07
C LEU A 23 0.72 10.73 7.59
N ALA A 24 -0.44 10.18 7.22
CA ALA A 24 -0.80 9.86 5.85
C ALA A 24 -0.82 11.10 4.94
N ALA A 25 -1.33 12.24 5.44
CA ALA A 25 -1.31 13.50 4.70
C ALA A 25 0.13 13.98 4.42
N ARG A 26 1.03 13.85 5.40
CA ARG A 26 2.45 14.19 5.25
C ARG A 26 3.15 13.25 4.27
N VAL A 27 2.90 11.95 4.36
CA VAL A 27 3.43 10.96 3.41
C VAL A 27 3.02 11.32 1.97
N CYS A 28 1.74 11.62 1.73
CA CYS A 28 1.28 12.10 0.43
C CYS A 28 2.04 13.35 -0.03
N HIS A 29 2.20 14.34 0.86
CA HIS A 29 2.91 15.57 0.54
C HIS A 29 4.35 15.31 0.08
N GLU A 30 5.11 14.52 0.85
CA GLU A 30 6.51 14.22 0.56
C GLU A 30 6.68 13.42 -0.73
N LEU A 31 5.81 12.44 -1.00
CA LEU A 31 5.84 11.70 -2.27
C LEU A 31 5.57 12.62 -3.47
N VAL A 32 4.63 13.57 -3.35
CA VAL A 32 4.38 14.58 -4.38
C VAL A 32 5.59 15.49 -4.57
N GLN A 33 6.26 15.91 -3.49
CA GLN A 33 7.50 16.71 -3.58
C GLN A 33 8.64 15.93 -4.25
N ALA A 34 8.70 14.61 -4.05
CA ALA A 34 9.64 13.73 -4.73
C ALA A 34 9.29 13.49 -6.22
N GLY A 35 8.19 14.06 -6.72
CA GLY A 35 7.75 13.92 -8.11
C GLY A 35 6.91 12.66 -8.37
N LEU A 36 6.48 11.94 -7.33
CA LEU A 36 5.61 10.78 -7.45
C LEU A 36 4.14 11.19 -7.25
N PRO A 37 3.23 10.80 -8.17
CA PRO A 37 1.80 10.96 -7.90
C PRO A 37 1.42 10.16 -6.66
N ALA A 38 0.81 10.82 -5.67
CA ALA A 38 0.33 10.18 -4.44
C ALA A 38 -1.08 10.67 -4.10
N ARG A 39 -1.88 9.81 -3.46
CA ARG A 39 -3.25 10.13 -3.05
C ARG A 39 -3.66 9.38 -1.79
N ARG A 40 -4.67 9.93 -1.11
CA ARG A 40 -5.42 9.25 -0.05
C ARG A 40 -6.45 8.31 -0.66
N ALA A 41 -6.11 7.03 -0.75
CA ALA A 41 -6.95 6.00 -1.36
C ALA A 41 -8.15 5.64 -0.48
N ASP A 42 -8.00 5.78 0.83
CA ASP A 42 -9.00 5.51 1.86
C ASP A 42 -10.12 6.56 1.96
N LEU A 43 -9.90 7.75 1.39
CA LEU A 43 -10.87 8.86 1.41
C LEU A 43 -11.77 8.91 0.15
N GLY A 44 -11.47 8.10 -0.87
CA GLY A 44 -12.33 7.97 -2.07
C GLY A 44 -12.32 9.16 -3.05
N ASP A 45 -11.49 10.19 -2.81
CA ASP A 45 -11.55 11.47 -3.53
C ASP A 45 -10.85 11.49 -4.92
N ALA A 46 -10.19 10.41 -5.33
CA ALA A 46 -9.41 10.38 -6.57
C ALA A 46 -10.12 9.62 -7.70
N PRO A 47 -10.01 10.08 -8.96
CA PRO A 47 -10.49 9.33 -10.10
C PRO A 47 -9.88 7.92 -10.10
N TRP A 48 -10.75 6.91 -10.06
CA TRP A 48 -10.37 5.51 -10.21
C TRP A 48 -9.48 5.36 -11.46
N GLY A 49 -8.35 4.65 -11.32
CA GLY A 49 -7.50 4.27 -12.46
C GLY A 49 -6.19 5.05 -12.68
N ARG A 50 -5.91 6.15 -11.97
CA ARG A 50 -4.60 6.83 -12.12
C ARG A 50 -3.46 6.05 -11.44
N PRO A 51 -2.33 5.78 -12.14
CA PRO A 51 -1.16 5.18 -11.51
C PRO A 51 -0.55 6.13 -10.47
N GLY A 52 0.12 5.56 -9.47
CA GLY A 52 0.72 6.34 -8.37
C GLY A 52 0.65 5.63 -7.02
N ALA A 53 1.17 6.29 -5.99
CA ALA A 53 1.14 5.82 -4.62
C ALA A 53 -0.26 5.99 -3.98
N ASP A 54 -0.84 4.89 -3.56
CA ASP A 54 -2.03 4.78 -2.74
C ASP A 54 -1.64 4.78 -1.26
N VAL A 55 -1.86 5.91 -0.59
CA VAL A 55 -1.71 6.02 0.87
C VAL A 55 -3.05 5.74 1.53
N HIS A 56 -3.08 4.84 2.51
CA HIS A 56 -4.28 4.49 3.25
C HIS A 56 -3.99 4.33 4.75
N VAL A 57 -5.02 4.58 5.56
CA VAL A 57 -5.00 4.32 7.00
C VAL A 57 -5.80 3.04 7.26
N ASP A 58 -5.13 2.00 7.75
CA ASP A 58 -5.80 0.86 8.36
C ASP A 58 -6.18 1.25 9.80
N ARG A 59 -7.47 1.17 10.11
CA ARG A 59 -8.06 1.62 11.38
C ARG A 59 -8.13 0.52 12.43
N LEU A 60 -7.67 -0.69 12.13
CA LEU A 60 -7.52 -1.73 13.15
C LEU A 60 -6.50 -1.30 14.21
N LEU A 61 -6.59 -1.85 15.42
CA LEU A 61 -5.73 -1.50 16.55
C LEU A 61 -4.24 -1.67 16.23
N ASP A 62 -3.90 -2.74 15.51
CA ASP A 62 -2.55 -3.03 15.02
C ASP A 62 -2.31 -2.52 13.58
N GLY A 63 -3.18 -1.62 13.11
CA GLY A 63 -3.14 -0.98 11.80
C GLY A 63 -2.08 0.12 11.72
N GLY A 64 -2.33 1.11 10.87
CA GLY A 64 -1.37 2.18 10.63
C GLY A 64 -1.46 2.81 9.25
N VAL A 65 -0.38 3.46 8.83
CA VAL A 65 -0.29 4.13 7.52
C VAL A 65 0.47 3.24 6.54
N TYR A 66 -0.20 2.88 5.45
CA TYR A 66 0.36 2.01 4.43
C TYR A 66 0.36 2.69 3.07
N VAL A 67 1.43 2.46 2.32
CA VAL A 67 1.62 3.01 0.98
C VAL A 67 1.77 1.86 -0.01
N ASN A 68 0.86 1.77 -0.97
CA ASN A 68 0.91 0.81 -2.06
C ASN A 68 1.20 1.53 -3.38
N TRP A 69 1.88 0.88 -4.32
CA TRP A 69 1.96 1.39 -5.68
C TRP A 69 0.80 0.87 -6.53
N ARG A 70 0.14 1.74 -7.29
CA ARG A 70 -0.82 1.36 -8.32
C ARG A 70 -0.16 1.54 -9.69
N THR A 71 0.00 0.44 -10.43
CA THR A 71 0.47 0.47 -11.83
C THR A 71 -0.59 1.05 -12.77
N GLY A 72 -0.20 1.28 -14.03
CA GLY A 72 -1.15 1.62 -15.08
C GLY A 72 -2.20 0.53 -15.27
N GLU A 73 -3.42 0.94 -15.65
CA GLU A 73 -4.58 0.06 -15.76
C GLU A 73 -4.34 -1.11 -16.73
N GLU A 74 -3.75 -0.86 -17.90
CA GLU A 74 -3.46 -1.90 -18.90
C GLU A 74 -2.59 -3.03 -18.33
N LEU A 75 -1.48 -2.70 -17.68
CA LEU A 75 -0.60 -3.68 -17.05
C LEU A 75 -1.30 -4.43 -15.91
N ARG A 76 -2.06 -3.70 -15.09
CA ARG A 76 -2.78 -4.27 -13.95
C ARG A 76 -3.86 -5.25 -14.40
N THR A 77 -4.71 -4.84 -15.32
CA THR A 77 -5.86 -5.63 -15.79
C THR A 77 -5.39 -6.93 -16.42
N VAL A 78 -4.42 -6.87 -17.34
CA VAL A 78 -3.88 -8.08 -18.00
C VAL A 78 -3.23 -9.03 -16.99
N ALA A 79 -2.49 -8.50 -16.01
CA ALA A 79 -1.89 -9.34 -14.98
C ALA A 79 -2.94 -10.04 -14.09
N LEU A 80 -3.98 -9.30 -13.67
CA LEU A 80 -5.06 -9.85 -12.83
C LEU A 80 -5.91 -10.89 -13.57
N GLU A 81 -6.28 -10.63 -14.82
CA GLU A 81 -7.03 -11.59 -15.65
C GLU A 81 -6.26 -12.91 -15.82
N LEU A 82 -4.94 -12.86 -15.94
CA LEU A 82 -4.11 -14.06 -16.01
C LEU A 82 -4.07 -14.79 -14.67
N PHE A 83 -3.90 -14.07 -13.54
CA PHE A 83 -3.97 -14.69 -12.21
C PHE A 83 -5.29 -15.43 -11.99
N GLU A 84 -6.42 -14.85 -12.40
CA GLU A 84 -7.75 -15.47 -12.31
C GLU A 84 -7.89 -16.75 -13.14
N GLN A 85 -7.15 -16.86 -14.24
CA GLN A 85 -7.15 -18.05 -15.10
C GLN A 85 -6.31 -19.21 -14.55
N GLY A 86 -5.56 -18.99 -13.47
CA GLY A 86 -4.66 -19.98 -12.89
C GLY A 86 -3.37 -20.08 -13.69
N ILE A 87 -2.35 -19.33 -13.27
CA ILE A 87 -1.00 -19.40 -13.84
C ILE A 87 -0.13 -20.40 -13.08
N ASP A 88 0.93 -20.87 -13.75
CA ASP A 88 2.07 -21.46 -13.07
C ASP A 88 2.84 -20.35 -12.32
N TYR A 89 3.00 -20.48 -11.01
CA TYR A 89 3.72 -19.50 -10.19
C TYR A 89 5.24 -19.69 -10.25
N GLU A 90 5.73 -20.85 -10.66
CA GLU A 90 7.17 -21.14 -10.84
C GLU A 90 7.69 -20.56 -12.17
N ASP A 91 6.85 -20.51 -13.21
CA ASP A 91 7.13 -19.82 -14.48
C ASP A 91 5.94 -18.95 -14.94
N PRO A 92 5.66 -17.83 -14.25
CA PRO A 92 4.50 -17.00 -14.55
C PRO A 92 4.68 -16.25 -15.86
N PRO A 93 3.60 -15.96 -16.62
CA PRO A 93 3.69 -15.24 -17.89
C PRO A 93 4.52 -13.93 -17.80
N PRO A 94 5.23 -13.52 -18.86
CA PRO A 94 6.12 -12.34 -18.82
C PRO A 94 5.45 -11.06 -18.30
N VAL A 95 4.18 -10.83 -18.63
CA VAL A 95 3.41 -9.66 -18.15
C VAL A 95 3.15 -9.71 -16.65
N VAL A 96 2.92 -10.90 -16.08
CA VAL A 96 2.75 -11.09 -14.63
C VAL A 96 4.08 -10.86 -13.91
N ARG A 97 5.19 -11.39 -14.46
CA ARG A 97 6.54 -11.09 -13.95
C ARG A 97 6.81 -9.60 -13.97
N HIS A 98 6.53 -8.94 -15.08
CA HIS A 98 6.74 -7.50 -15.20
C HIS A 98 5.91 -6.71 -14.19
N HIS A 99 4.63 -7.05 -14.01
CA HIS A 99 3.77 -6.43 -13.00
C HIS A 99 4.35 -6.58 -11.59
N ARG A 100 4.77 -7.80 -11.20
CA ARG A 100 5.43 -8.07 -9.91
C ARG A 100 6.70 -7.25 -9.75
N ASP A 101 7.57 -7.24 -10.76
CA ASP A 101 8.87 -6.56 -10.70
C ASP A 101 8.68 -5.04 -10.56
N VAL A 102 7.69 -4.44 -11.26
CA VAL A 102 7.32 -3.03 -11.07
C VAL A 102 6.89 -2.75 -9.63
N HIS A 103 6.07 -3.61 -9.03
CA HIS A 103 5.68 -3.46 -7.63
C HIS A 103 6.88 -3.52 -6.69
N GLN A 104 7.83 -4.44 -6.90
CA GLN A 104 9.05 -4.52 -6.09
C GLN A 104 9.90 -3.25 -6.22
N PHE A 105 10.18 -2.79 -7.44
CA PHE A 105 10.98 -1.58 -7.65
C PHE A 105 10.34 -0.35 -7.02
N MET A 106 9.02 -0.26 -7.09
CA MET A 106 8.30 0.86 -6.48
C MET A 106 8.25 0.75 -4.96
N GLN A 107 8.15 -0.45 -4.38
CA GLN A 107 8.30 -0.64 -2.94
C GLN A 107 9.68 -0.15 -2.46
N ASP A 108 10.75 -0.55 -3.14
CA ASP A 108 12.12 -0.13 -2.81
C ASP A 108 12.30 1.39 -2.94
N ALA A 109 11.74 1.99 -4.00
CA ALA A 109 11.76 3.43 -4.21
C ALA A 109 10.98 4.17 -3.11
N LEU A 110 9.78 3.72 -2.76
CA LEU A 110 8.96 4.30 -1.70
C LEU A 110 9.67 4.23 -0.35
N LEU A 111 10.29 3.10 -0.01
CA LEU A 111 11.11 2.94 1.19
C LEU A 111 12.23 3.98 1.22
N GLY A 112 13.03 4.07 0.16
CA GLY A 112 14.16 4.99 0.09
C GLY A 112 13.75 6.45 0.19
N ILE A 113 12.72 6.85 -0.56
CA ILE A 113 12.21 8.23 -0.59
C ILE A 113 11.67 8.62 0.80
N LEU A 114 10.76 7.84 1.37
CA LEU A 114 10.17 8.15 2.67
C LEU A 114 11.21 8.11 3.79
N ALA A 115 12.15 7.15 3.75
CA ALA A 115 13.28 7.13 4.66
C ALA A 115 14.11 8.43 4.59
N SER A 116 14.40 8.93 3.38
CA SER A 116 15.17 10.16 3.18
C SER A 116 14.41 11.43 3.59
N ALA A 117 13.08 11.41 3.51
CA ALA A 117 12.20 12.44 4.04
C ALA A 117 12.04 12.37 5.58
N GLY A 118 12.71 11.43 6.25
CA GLY A 118 12.72 11.33 7.71
C GLY A 118 11.61 10.47 8.30
N PHE A 119 10.94 9.61 7.52
CA PHE A 119 9.96 8.67 8.05
C PHE A 119 10.59 7.36 8.56
N GLN A 120 9.99 6.77 9.59
CA GLN A 120 10.23 5.39 9.98
C GLN A 120 9.39 4.49 9.09
N VAL A 121 10.06 3.72 8.22
CA VAL A 121 9.41 2.88 7.21
C VAL A 121 9.96 1.46 7.23
N GLU A 122 9.11 0.50 6.91
CA GLU A 122 9.45 -0.91 6.80
C GLU A 122 8.61 -1.64 5.76
N VAL A 123 9.05 -2.84 5.41
CA VAL A 123 8.24 -3.80 4.64
C VAL A 123 7.39 -4.59 5.66
N PRO A 124 6.05 -4.46 5.63
CA PRO A 124 5.16 -5.26 6.45
C PRO A 124 5.13 -6.72 5.98
N ASP A 125 4.42 -7.60 6.71
CA ASP A 125 4.25 -8.98 6.27
C ASP A 125 3.65 -9.04 4.84
N PRO A 126 4.35 -9.67 3.87
CA PRO A 126 3.94 -9.65 2.47
C PRO A 126 2.68 -10.48 2.20
N HIS A 127 2.32 -11.42 3.07
CA HIS A 127 1.07 -12.18 2.90
C HIS A 127 -0.14 -11.31 3.24
N ALA A 128 -0.04 -10.49 4.28
CA ALA A 128 -1.11 -9.59 4.69
C ALA A 128 -1.17 -8.30 3.86
N HIS A 129 -0.02 -7.79 3.39
CA HIS A 129 0.07 -6.45 2.81
C HIS A 129 0.71 -6.39 1.40
N GLY A 130 1.04 -7.53 0.81
CA GLY A 130 1.62 -7.59 -0.53
C GLY A 130 2.93 -6.81 -0.64
N SER A 131 2.93 -5.79 -1.50
CA SER A 131 4.09 -4.92 -1.77
C SER A 131 4.00 -3.55 -1.06
N ALA A 132 3.15 -3.43 -0.03
CA ALA A 132 3.00 -2.18 0.70
C ALA A 132 4.30 -1.77 1.41
N VAL A 133 4.38 -0.48 1.74
CA VAL A 133 5.32 0.09 2.70
C VAL A 133 4.53 0.56 3.92
N HIS A 134 4.94 0.14 5.11
CA HIS A 134 4.35 0.58 6.36
C HIS A 134 5.13 1.79 6.90
N VAL A 135 4.41 2.85 7.27
CA VAL A 135 4.98 4.09 7.84
C VAL A 135 4.54 4.21 9.30
N ARG A 136 5.49 4.02 10.23
CA ARG A 136 5.23 4.03 11.67
C ARG A 136 5.19 5.42 12.31
N GLY A 137 5.82 6.40 11.66
CA GLY A 137 5.99 7.75 12.21
C GLY A 137 7.23 8.44 11.65
N LEU A 138 7.81 9.37 12.40
CA LEU A 138 9.03 10.08 12.04
C LEU A 138 10.26 9.49 12.72
N ARG A 139 11.41 9.57 12.06
CA ARG A 139 12.73 9.31 12.66
C ARG A 139 13.02 10.44 13.64
N THR A 140 13.19 10.10 14.90
CA THR A 140 13.75 10.96 15.95
C THR A 140 15.26 10.95 15.89
#